data_AF-A0A972TSI9-F1
#
_entry.id   AF-A0A972TSI9-F1
#
_cell.length_a   1.000
_cell.length_b   1.000
_cell.length_c   1.000
_cell.angle_alpha   90.00
_cell.angle_beta   90.00
_cell.angle_gamma   90.00
#
_symmetry.space_group_name_H-M   'P 1'
#
loop_
_entity.id
_entity.type
_entity.pdbx_description
1 polymer ?
#
loop_
_entity_poly.entity_id
_entity_poly.type
_entity_poly.pdbx_seq_one_letter_code
_entity_poly.pdbx_strand_id
1 'polypeptide(L)' 'MEHPIFLIFLIPFILVILGLLIWSLVWVYGDAGKRGKPGWIVVLLVLFMNWPFSLLIWLVFRPEEK' A
#
# COMPACT_ATOMS: atom_id res chain seq x y z
N MET A 1 6.54 6.33 34.85
CA MET A 1 6.02 5.05 34.33
C MET A 1 4.98 5.32 33.22
N GLU A 2 5.32 6.16 32.24
CA GLU A 2 4.36 6.67 31.22
C GLU A 2 4.41 5.89 29.89
N HIS A 3 5.49 5.14 29.65
CA HIS A 3 5.74 4.44 28.38
C HIS A 3 4.89 3.19 28.07
N PRO A 4 4.40 2.37 29.04
CA PRO A 4 3.76 1.10 28.68
C PRO A 4 2.40 1.30 28.00
N ILE A 5 1.65 2.34 28.36
CA ILE A 5 0.36 2.67 27.74
C ILE A 5 0.54 3.09 26.29
N PHE A 6 1.58 3.88 26.00
CA PHE A 6 1.90 4.29 24.63
C PHE A 6 2.21 3.09 23.72
N LEU A 7 2.97 2.10 24.23
CA LEU A 7 3.31 0.89 23.46
C LEU A 7 2.08 0.02 23.17
N ILE A 8 1.13 -0.05 24.10
CA ILE A 8 -0.12 -0.82 23.94
C ILE A 8 -0.93 -0.33 22.74
N PHE A 9 -0.95 0.97 22.46
CA PHE A 9 -1.65 1.53 21.29
C PHE A 9 -0.79 1.60 20.03
N LEU A 10 0.51 1.84 20.19
CA LEU A 10 1.43 1.97 19.05
C LEU A 10 1.60 0.66 18.28
N ILE A 11 1.74 -0.47 18.98
CA ILE A 11 1.99 -1.77 18.32
C ILE A 11 0.81 -2.18 17.43
N PRO A 12 -0.45 -2.22 17.91
CA PRO A 12 -1.60 -2.50 17.05
C PRO A 12 -1.72 -1.52 15.89
N PHE A 13 -1.46 -0.24 16.13
CA PHE A 13 -1.50 0.78 15.08
C PHE A 13 -0.50 0.47 13.96
N ILE A 14 0.76 0.16 14.30
CA ILE A 14 1.78 -0.25 13.32
C ILE A 14 1.36 -1.51 12.58
N LEU A 15 0.83 -2.52 13.28
CA LEU A 15 0.37 -3.76 12.66
C LEU A 15 -0.77 -3.54 11.66
N VAL A 16 -1.72 -2.66 11.99
CA VAL A 16 -2.80 -2.27 11.07
C VAL A 16 -2.23 -1.57 9.85
N ILE A 17 -1.32 -0.61 10.03
CA ILE A 17 -0.68 0.10 8.91
C ILE A 17 0.11 -0.87 8.02
N LEU A 18 0.88 -1.80 8.60
CA LEU A 18 1.60 -2.83 7.85
C LEU A 18 0.66 -3.77 7.11
N GLY A 19 -0.44 -4.18 7.74
CA GLY A 19 -1.47 -5.01 7.11
C GLY A 19 -2.11 -4.30 5.90
N LEU A 20 -2.44 -3.02 6.04
CA LEU A 20 -2.97 -2.20 4.96
C LEU A 20 -1.95 -2.01 3.83
N LEU A 21 -0.68 -1.78 4.16
CA LEU A 21 0.39 -1.68 3.18
C LEU A 21 0.48 -2.99 2.38
N ILE A 22 0.64 -4.13 3.03
CA ILE A 22 0.76 -5.44 2.36
C ILE A 22 -0.47 -5.72 1.49
N TRP A 23 -1.67 -5.54 2.04
CA TRP A 23 -2.92 -5.72 1.30
C TRP A 23 -2.98 -4.84 0.04
N SER A 24 -2.58 -3.57 0.16
CA SER A 24 -2.56 -2.65 -0.98
C SER A 24 -1.54 -3.03 -2.06
N LEU A 25 -0.37 -3.57 -1.68
CA LEU A 25 0.64 -4.04 -2.63
C LEU A 25 0.18 -5.29 -3.39
N VAL A 26 -0.43 -6.24 -2.69
CA VAL A 26 -1.02 -7.44 -3.32
C VAL A 26 -2.13 -7.03 -4.28
N TRP A 27 -3.00 -6.12 -3.85
CA TRP A 27 -4.08 -5.61 -4.68
C TRP A 27 -3.55 -4.89 -5.93
N VAL A 28 -2.57 -3.98 -5.78
CA VAL A 28 -2.04 -3.18 -6.90
C VAL A 28 -1.29 -4.04 -7.91
N TYR A 29 -0.61 -5.10 -7.45
CA TYR A 29 0.03 -6.07 -8.34
C TYR A 29 -0.98 -6.70 -9.31
N GLY A 30 -2.11 -7.17 -8.77
CA GLY A 30 -3.19 -7.76 -9.57
C GLY A 30 -3.91 -6.74 -10.44
N ASP A 31 -4.20 -5.55 -9.90
CA ASP A 31 -4.87 -4.46 -10.63
C ASP A 31 -4.05 -4.00 -11.84
N ALA A 32 -2.73 -3.86 -11.69
CA ALA A 32 -1.82 -3.55 -12.78
C ALA A 32 -1.81 -4.66 -13.85
N GLY A 33 -1.79 -5.93 -13.44
CA GLY A 33 -1.84 -7.07 -14.36
C GLY A 33 -3.12 -7.07 -15.22
N LYS A 34 -4.28 -6.82 -14.61
CA LYS A 34 -5.58 -6.69 -15.32
C LYS A 34 -5.57 -5.56 -16.35
N ARG A 35 -4.80 -4.50 -16.11
CA ARG A 35 -4.64 -3.33 -17.00
C ARG A 35 -3.48 -3.48 -17.99
N GLY A 36 -2.89 -4.68 -18.09
CA GLY A 36 -1.76 -4.95 -18.98
C GLY A 36 -0.48 -4.19 -18.64
N LYS A 37 -0.33 -3.75 -17.38
CA LYS A 37 0.89 -3.13 -16.87
C LYS A 37 1.69 -4.14 -16.04
N PRO A 38 3.02 -4.08 -16.05
CA PRO A 38 3.85 -4.96 -15.23
C PRO A 38 3.62 -4.67 -13.74
N GLY A 39 2.92 -5.57 -13.05
CA GLY A 39 2.47 -5.35 -11.67
C GLY A 39 3.60 -5.13 -10.66
N TRP A 40 4.76 -5.76 -10.86
CA TRP A 40 5.92 -5.55 -10.00
C TRP A 40 6.45 -4.11 -10.06
N ILE A 41 6.40 -3.43 -11.22
CA ILE A 41 6.82 -2.02 -11.34
C ILE A 41 5.88 -1.13 -10.52
N VAL A 42 4.58 -1.38 -10.63
CA VAL A 42 3.56 -0.59 -9.91
C VAL A 42 3.66 -0.83 -8.40
N VAL A 43 3.92 -2.06 -7.96
CA VAL A 43 4.20 -2.38 -6.55
C VAL A 43 5.39 -1.61 -6.02
N LEU A 44 6.50 -1.56 -6.77
CA LEU A 44 7.70 -0.80 -6.36
C LEU A 44 7.40 0.70 -6.26
N LEU A 45 6.65 1.25 -7.22
CA LEU A 45 6.20 2.64 -7.18
C LEU A 45 5.36 2.90 -5.92
N VAL A 46 4.38 2.02 -5.64
CA VAL A 46 3.51 2.16 -4.46
C VAL A 46 4.29 2.05 -3.15
N LEU A 47 5.20 1.08 -3.04
CA LEU A 47 5.99 0.85 -1.82
C LEU A 47 6.99 1.98 -1.54
N PHE A 48 7.70 2.46 -2.55
CA PHE A 48 8.83 3.37 -2.36
C PHE A 48 8.49 4.86 -2.56
N MET A 49 7.44 5.21 -3.29
CA MET A 49 7.06 6.62 -3.54
C MET A 49 5.99 7.13 -2.57
N ASN A 50 6.21 6.98 -1.26
CA ASN A 50 5.34 7.52 -0.22
C ASN A 50 3.91 6.92 -0.22
N TRP A 51 3.77 5.71 0.31
CA TRP A 51 2.46 5.14 0.63
C TRP A 51 1.78 5.96 1.74
N PRO A 52 0.47 6.30 1.65
CA PRO A 52 -0.51 5.83 0.66
C PRO A 52 -0.66 6.75 -0.58
N PHE A 53 0.11 7.84 -0.67
CA PHE A 53 -0.04 8.82 -1.75
C PHE A 53 0.27 8.23 -3.13
N SER A 54 1.30 7.41 -3.25
CA SER A 54 1.60 6.64 -4.47
C SER A 54 0.46 5.73 -4.93
N LEU A 55 -0.26 5.11 -3.99
CA LEU A 55 -1.44 4.30 -4.30
C LEU A 55 -2.57 5.15 -4.87
N LEU A 56 -2.79 6.35 -4.33
CA LEU A 56 -3.77 7.30 -4.86
C LEU A 56 -3.41 7.76 -6.28
N ILE A 57 -2.13 8.03 -6.54
CA ILE A 57 -1.65 8.35 -7.89
C ILE A 57 -1.97 7.20 -8.85
N TRP A 58 -1.68 5.95 -8.46
CA TRP A 58 -2.05 4.81 -9.27
C TRP A 58 -3.57 4.75 -9.52
N LEU A 59 -4.40 4.95 -8.51
CA LEU A 59 -5.86 4.94 -8.67
C LEU A 59 -6.38 6.01 -9.65
N VAL A 60 -5.76 7.19 -9.67
CA VAL A 60 -6.14 8.32 -10.55
C VAL A 60 -5.66 8.10 -11.99
N PHE A 61 -4.44 7.59 -12.18
CA PHE A 61 -3.79 7.52 -13.50
C PHE A 61 -3.73 6.11 -14.11
N ARG A 62 -4.26 5.09 -13.42
CA ARG A 62 -4.26 3.72 -13.94
C ARG A 62 -5.02 3.65 -15.28
N PRO A 63 -4.54 2.86 -16.25
CA PRO A 63 -5.23 2.67 -17.52
C PRO A 63 -6.63 2.07 -17.33
N GLU A 64 -7.49 2.19 -18.32
CA GLU A 64 -8.75 1.44 -18.36
C GLU A 64 -8.49 -0.08 -18.37
N GLU A 65 -9.48 -0.84 -17.89
CA GLU A 65 -9.43 -2.29 -17.96
C GLU A 65 -9.52 -2.72 -19.43
N LYS A 66 -8.76 -3.76 -19.80
CA LYS A 66 -8.81 -4.33 -21.15
C LYS A 66 -10.03 -5.22 -21.33
#